data_AF-A0A1K1MRP7-F1
#
_entry.id   AF-A0A1K1MRP7-F1
#
_cell.length_a   1.000
_cell.length_b   1.000
_cell.length_c   1.000
_cell.angle_alpha   90.00
_cell.angle_beta   90.00
_cell.angle_gamma   90.00
#
_symmetry.space_group_name_H-M   'P 1'
#
loop_
_entity.id
_entity.type
_entity.pdbx_description
1 polymer ?
#
loop_
_entity_poly.entity_id
_entity_poly.type
_entity_poly.pdbx_seq_one_letter_code
_entity_poly.pdbx_strand_id
1 'polypeptide(L)' 'MLNDDLLVQTYIDAVKYGLDKEFIRVLQEEIILRGLISPEKQAMLMQDSNE' A
#
# COMPACT_ATOMS: atom_id res chain seq x y z
N MET A 1 6.00 7.77 -14.51
CA MET A 1 4.92 7.49 -13.54
C MET A 1 4.62 6.00 -13.57
N LEU A 2 4.52 5.34 -12.42
CA LEU A 2 3.99 3.98 -12.30
C LEU A 2 2.51 3.99 -12.68
N ASN A 3 2.07 3.05 -13.53
CA ASN A 3 0.64 2.78 -13.68
C ASN A 3 0.10 2.05 -12.44
N ASP A 4 -1.21 2.04 -12.29
CA ASP A 4 -1.85 1.56 -11.06
C ASP A 4 -1.64 0.06 -10.82
N ASP A 5 -1.68 -0.74 -11.90
CA ASP A 5 -1.40 -2.18 -11.83
C ASP A 5 0.03 -2.46 -11.34
N LEU A 6 1.03 -1.75 -11.86
CA LEU A 6 2.42 -1.94 -11.47
C LEU A 6 2.67 -1.42 -10.04
N LEU A 7 2.01 -0.34 -9.63
CA LEU A 7 2.09 0.15 -8.26
C LEU A 7 1.57 -0.89 -7.25
N VAL A 8 0.38 -1.44 -7.51
CA VAL A 8 -0.24 -2.46 -6.64
C VAL A 8 0.59 -3.75 -6.63
N GLN A 9 1.07 -4.20 -7.80
CA GLN A 9 1.92 -5.37 -7.90
C GLN A 9 3.23 -5.18 -7.11
N THR A 10 3.84 -4.00 -7.23
CA THR A 10 5.08 -3.66 -6.50
C THR A 10 4.85 -3.68 -4.99
N TYR A 11 3.72 -3.16 -4.49
CA TYR A 11 3.36 -3.24 -3.08
C TYR A 11 3.19 -4.68 -2.60
N ILE A 12 2.46 -5.51 -3.36
CA ILE A 12 2.25 -6.92 -3.03
C ILE A 12 3.60 -7.66 -2.96
N ASP A 13 4.46 -7.46 -3.95
CA ASP A 13 5.78 -8.09 -3.98
C ASP A 13 6.65 -7.57 -2.84
N ALA A 14 6.63 -6.27 -2.55
CA ALA A 14 7.39 -5.69 -1.44
C ALA A 14 7.01 -6.29 -0.09
N VAL A 15 5.71 -6.46 0.17
CA VAL A 15 5.21 -7.14 1.38
C VAL A 15 5.61 -8.62 1.39
N LYS A 16 5.42 -9.31 0.26
CA LYS A 16 5.71 -10.75 0.12
C LYS A 16 7.18 -11.08 0.36
N TYR A 17 8.10 -10.25 -0.14
CA TYR A 17 9.54 -10.44 0.03
C TYR A 17 10.09 -9.83 1.32
N GLY A 18 9.24 -9.18 2.13
CA GLY A 18 9.66 -8.54 3.38
C GLY A 18 10.67 -7.43 3.13
N LEU A 19 10.43 -6.60 2.11
CA LEU A 19 11.27 -5.44 1.81
C LEU A 19 11.18 -4.40 2.94
N ASP A 20 11.98 -3.35 2.79
CA ASP A 20 12.03 -2.24 3.73
C ASP A 20 10.64 -1.69 4.07
N LYS A 21 10.41 -1.44 5.37
CA LYS A 21 9.10 -1.00 5.87
C LYS A 21 8.73 0.40 5.41
N GLU A 22 9.72 1.28 5.27
CA GLU A 22 9.48 2.64 4.77
C GLU A 22 9.13 2.62 3.29
N PHE A 23 9.79 1.77 2.51
CA PHE A 23 9.44 1.53 1.11
C PHE A 23 7.99 1.03 0.96
N ILE A 24 7.59 0.03 1.76
CA ILE A 24 6.22 -0.49 1.77
C ILE A 24 5.22 0.60 2.15
N ARG A 25 5.53 1.42 3.17
CA ARG A 25 4.70 2.53 3.62
C ARG A 25 4.46 3.55 2.51
N VAL A 26 5.50 3.95 1.79
CA VAL A 26 5.40 4.90 0.67
C VAL A 26 4.50 4.36 -0.45
N LEU A 27 4.63 3.06 -0.79
CA LEU A 27 3.75 2.44 -1.79
C LEU A 27 2.30 2.41 -1.32
N GLN A 28 2.06 2.10 -0.05
CA GLN A 28 0.73 2.08 0.54
C GLN A 28 0.07 3.46 0.52
N GLU A 29 0.80 4.52 0.87
CA GLU A 29 0.30 5.90 0.82
C GLU A 29 -0.09 6.30 -0.60
N GLU A 30 0.72 5.96 -1.60
CA GLU A 30 0.41 6.25 -3.00
C GLU A 30 -0.84 5.50 -3.48
N ILE A 31 -1.00 4.22 -3.11
CA ILE A 31 -2.19 3.42 -3.44
C ILE A 31 -3.45 4.04 -2.79
N ILE A 32 -3.34 4.52 -1.55
CA ILE A 32 -4.43 5.22 -0.84
C ILE A 32 -4.79 6.53 -1.55
N LEU A 33 -3.78 7.36 -1.88
CA LEU A 33 -3.97 8.65 -2.55
C LEU A 33 -4.67 8.50 -3.90
N ARG A 34 -4.37 7.42 -4.62
CA ARG A 34 -5.00 7.11 -5.92
C ARG A 34 -6.37 6.43 -5.80
N GLY A 35 -6.81 6.05 -4.60
CA GLY A 35 -8.08 5.38 -4.38
C GLY A 35 -8.15 3.96 -4.96
N LEU A 36 -7.01 3.27 -5.06
CA LEU A 36 -6.91 1.92 -5.66
C LEU A 36 -7.37 0.79 -4.73
N ILE A 37 -7.71 1.11 -3.49
CA ILE A 37 -8.26 0.20 -2.49
C ILE A 37 -9.63 0.70 -2.05
N SER A 38 -10.57 -0.24 -1.92
CA SER A 38 -11.89 0.04 -1.39
C SER A 38 -11.80 0.71 -0.01
N PRO A 39 -12.74 1.61 0.33
CA PRO A 39 -12.79 2.26 1.65
C PRO A 39 -12.76 1.28 2.83
N GLU A 40 -13.35 0.09 2.65
CA GLU A 40 -13.33 -0.99 3.64
C GLU A 40 -11.91 -1.52 3.91
N LYS A 41 -11.08 -1.67 2.86
CA LYS A 41 -9.66 -2.04 2.99
C LYS A 41 -8.81 -0.90 3.53
N GLN A 42 -9.16 0.35 3.19
CA GLN A 42 -8.51 1.54 3.73
C GLN A 42 -8.69 1.64 5.26
N ALA A 43 -9.88 1.35 5.77
CA ALA A 43 -10.18 1.36 7.19
C ALA A 43 -9.36 0.31 7.97
N MET A 44 -9.19 -0.89 7.42
CA MET A 44 -8.36 -1.95 8.03
C MET A 44 -6.88 -1.55 8.10
N LEU A 45 -6.35 -0.90 7.07
CA LEU A 45 -4.95 -0.47 7.02
C LEU A 45 -4.63 0.72 7.94
N MET A 46 -5.63 1.55 8.25
CA MET A 46 -5.48 2.70 9.16
C MET A 46 -5.65 2.33 10.64
N GLN A 47 -6.23 1.16 10.95
CA GLN A 47 -6.35 0.69 12.34
C GLN A 47 -5.03 0.19 12.93
N ASP A 48 -4.12 -0.35 12.11
CA ASP A 48 -2.77 -0.78 12.55
C ASP A 48 -1.79 0.37 12.85
N SER A 49 -2.19 1.64 12.64
CA SER A 49 -1.35 2.80 12.95
C SER A 49 -1.64 3.44 14.32
N ASN A 50 -2.52 2.84 15.12
CA ASN A 50 -3.03 3.45 16.36
C ASN A 50 -3.08 2.48 17.55
N GLU A 51 -2.09 1.59 17.69
CA GLU A 51 -1.78 0.83 18.93
C GLU A 51 -0.26 0.69 19.14
#